data_AF-A0A813FFE5-F1
#
_entry.id   AF-A0A813FFE5-F1
#
_cell.length_a   1.000
_cell.length_b   1.000
_cell.length_c   1.000
_cell.angle_alpha   90.00
_cell.angle_beta   90.00
_cell.angle_gamma   90.00
#
_symmetry.space_group_name_H-M   'P 1'
#
loop_
_entity.id
_entity.type
_entity.pdbx_description
1 polymer ?
#
loop_
_entity_poly.entity_id
_entity_poly.type
_entity_poly.pdbx_seq_one_letter_code
_entity_poly.pdbx_strand_id
1 'polypeptide(L)'
;MNWLRACANCASRLPRRGIEEFWRGGHRDSLLNAGEKQAAAKSGDPWPAVLLRLKSFEEMHKLWFVLLKEKNFLLGEQHEARQRRVRWMHHGRLKKVKLSMKRILTVLTRREIHQQALRAKEILAQQENREELETQRFHLEESMKVLGHKIRRSEPRDSLAISAWKSTLQKYEADHSRLIQELVPLRKDTMQLLTPDWRYSRKYSDLPGAINWRKHWVRALEDRVWKPVRAA
;
A
#
# COMPACT_ATOMS: atom_id res chain seq x y z
N MET A 1 -15.79 9.75 -62.61
CA MET A 1 -15.32 10.89 -61.79
C MET A 1 -16.11 10.96 -60.47
N ASN A 2 -15.73 10.21 -59.42
CA ASN A 2 -16.46 10.26 -58.14
C ASN A 2 -15.56 10.06 -56.90
N TRP A 3 -14.29 10.48 -56.97
CA TRP A 3 -13.36 10.40 -55.83
C TRP A 3 -13.38 11.64 -54.91
N LEU A 4 -14.08 12.72 -55.29
CA LEU A 4 -14.06 13.98 -54.54
C LEU A 4 -15.06 14.07 -53.37
N ARG A 5 -15.96 13.10 -53.17
CA ARG A 5 -16.95 13.13 -52.06
C ARG A 5 -16.50 12.44 -50.77
N ALA A 6 -15.41 11.67 -50.79
CA ALA A 6 -14.94 10.94 -49.60
C ALA A 6 -14.20 11.84 -48.58
N CYS A 7 -13.70 13.01 -49.00
CA CYS A 7 -12.93 13.89 -48.11
C CYS A 7 -13.79 14.83 -47.26
N ALA A 8 -15.06 15.06 -47.60
CA ALA A 8 -15.93 15.99 -46.87
C ALA A 8 -16.32 15.49 -45.47
N ASN A 9 -16.29 14.16 -45.24
CA ASN A 9 -16.72 13.55 -43.98
C ASN A 9 -15.57 13.23 -43.00
N CYS A 10 -14.33 13.59 -43.34
CA CYS A 10 -13.17 13.45 -42.44
C CYS A 10 -12.99 14.65 -41.50
N ALA A 11 -13.64 15.80 -41.77
CA ALA A 11 -13.57 17.00 -40.93
C ALA A 11 -14.19 16.81 -39.53
N SER A 12 -15.12 15.86 -39.37
CA SER A 12 -15.76 15.55 -38.08
C SER A 12 -14.88 14.74 -37.11
N ARG A 13 -13.71 14.28 -37.56
CA ARG A 13 -12.70 13.58 -36.74
C ARG A 13 -11.49 14.43 -36.38
N LEU A 14 -11.54 15.74 -36.58
CA LEU A 14 -10.57 16.62 -35.94
C LEU A 14 -10.79 16.54 -34.42
N PRO A 15 -9.74 16.29 -33.62
CA PRO A 15 -9.88 16.36 -32.17
C PRO A 15 -10.44 17.76 -31.82
N ARG A 16 -11.62 17.81 -31.19
CA ARG A 16 -12.29 19.07 -30.82
C ARG A 16 -11.41 20.01 -29.97
N ARG A 17 -10.35 19.46 -29.38
CA ARG A 17 -9.33 20.13 -28.59
C ARG A 17 -7.97 19.60 -29.04
N GLY A 18 -7.24 20.39 -29.83
CA GLY A 18 -5.94 20.04 -30.37
C GLY A 18 -4.78 20.77 -29.69
N ILE A 19 -3.75 21.09 -30.47
CA ILE A 19 -2.54 21.80 -30.00
C ILE A 19 -2.84 23.22 -29.46
N GLU A 20 -4.01 23.75 -29.78
CA GLU A 20 -4.42 25.09 -29.38
C GLU A 20 -4.62 25.25 -27.87
N GLU A 21 -4.82 24.15 -27.12
CA GLU A 21 -4.89 24.19 -25.64
C GLU A 21 -3.57 24.67 -24.99
N PHE A 22 -2.45 24.65 -25.72
CA PHE A 22 -1.16 25.09 -25.20
C PHE A 22 -0.96 26.62 -25.22
N TRP A 23 -1.83 27.39 -25.89
CA TRP A 23 -1.71 28.86 -25.98
C TRP A 23 -3.01 29.64 -25.92
N ARG A 24 -4.17 29.01 -26.14
CA ARG A 24 -5.48 29.69 -25.97
C ARG A 24 -5.68 30.16 -24.53
N GLY A 25 -6.26 31.34 -24.36
CA GLY A 25 -6.44 31.96 -23.03
C GLY A 25 -5.18 32.61 -22.46
N GLY A 26 -4.07 32.61 -23.20
CA GLY A 26 -2.77 33.14 -22.79
C GLY A 26 -2.37 34.42 -23.48
N HIS A 27 -1.12 34.83 -23.25
CA HIS A 27 -0.56 36.02 -23.88
C HIS A 27 -0.47 35.87 -25.42
N ARG A 28 -0.32 34.62 -25.90
CA ARG A 28 -0.25 34.24 -27.32
C ARG A 28 -1.59 34.27 -28.05
N ASP A 29 -2.70 34.33 -27.34
CA ASP A 29 -4.00 34.31 -27.99
C ASP A 29 -4.21 35.63 -28.75
N SER A 30 -4.26 35.56 -30.08
CA SER A 30 -4.47 36.73 -30.95
C SER A 30 -5.90 37.26 -30.84
N LEU A 31 -6.84 36.45 -30.33
CA LEU A 31 -8.24 36.82 -30.19
C LEU A 31 -8.51 37.64 -28.93
N LEU A 32 -7.59 37.65 -27.96
CA LEU A 32 -7.77 38.32 -26.68
C LEU A 32 -7.16 39.72 -26.66
N ASN A 33 -7.90 40.66 -26.07
CA ASN A 33 -7.44 42.02 -25.80
C ASN A 33 -6.44 42.04 -24.62
N ALA A 34 -5.68 43.13 -24.50
CA ALA A 34 -4.69 43.29 -23.42
C ALA A 34 -5.31 43.19 -22.01
N GLY A 35 -6.50 43.77 -21.80
CA GLY A 35 -7.22 43.70 -20.53
C GLY A 35 -7.67 42.27 -20.18
N GLU A 36 -8.12 41.50 -21.17
CA GLU A 36 -8.54 40.10 -20.99
C GLU A 36 -7.35 39.19 -20.66
N LYS A 37 -6.20 39.42 -21.30
CA LYS A 37 -4.93 38.74 -20.96
C LYS A 37 -4.52 38.99 -19.52
N GLN A 38 -4.68 40.23 -19.05
CA GLN A 38 -4.36 40.60 -17.67
C GLN A 38 -5.38 40.07 -16.65
N ALA A 39 -6.64 39.88 -17.05
CA ALA A 39 -7.63 39.18 -16.24
C ALA A 39 -7.31 37.67 -16.15
N ALA A 40 -6.99 37.02 -17.27
CA ALA A 40 -6.59 35.61 -17.32
C ALA A 40 -5.32 35.30 -16.50
N ALA A 41 -4.47 36.30 -16.29
CA ALA A 41 -3.31 36.21 -15.41
C ALA A 41 -3.65 36.08 -13.92
N LYS A 42 -4.80 36.62 -13.48
CA LYS A 42 -5.22 36.57 -12.07
C LYS A 42 -5.46 35.10 -11.68
N SER A 43 -4.68 34.62 -10.73
CA SER A 43 -4.67 33.21 -10.34
C SER A 43 -5.09 33.06 -8.88
N GLY A 44 -6.03 32.15 -8.62
CA GLY A 44 -6.44 31.77 -7.27
C GLY A 44 -5.35 31.04 -6.49
N ASP A 45 -5.72 30.50 -5.34
CA ASP A 45 -4.80 29.79 -4.45
C ASP A 45 -4.55 28.33 -4.85
N PRO A 46 -3.37 27.78 -4.50
CA PRO A 46 -3.07 26.38 -4.73
C PRO A 46 -3.97 25.48 -3.88
N TRP A 47 -4.33 24.32 -4.41
CA TRP A 47 -5.19 23.35 -3.74
C TRP A 47 -4.64 22.98 -2.35
N PRO A 48 -5.40 23.22 -1.26
CA PRO A 48 -4.97 22.85 0.08
C PRO A 48 -5.05 21.34 0.29
N ALA A 49 -4.08 20.77 1.01
CA ALA A 49 -4.00 19.33 1.25
C ALA A 49 -5.21 18.80 2.06
N VAL A 50 -5.83 19.64 2.89
CA VAL A 50 -7.04 19.29 3.65
C VAL A 50 -8.19 18.96 2.71
N LEU A 51 -8.46 19.80 1.71
CA LEU A 51 -9.53 19.54 0.73
C LEU A 51 -9.22 18.33 -0.15
N LEU A 52 -7.95 18.17 -0.56
CA LEU A 52 -7.54 17.01 -1.37
C LEU A 52 -7.74 15.67 -0.63
N ARG A 53 -7.61 15.65 0.70
CA ARG A 53 -7.86 14.45 1.52
C ARG A 53 -9.32 14.01 1.52
N LEU A 54 -10.27 14.90 1.24
CA LEU A 54 -11.71 14.60 1.17
C LEU A 54 -12.13 14.08 -0.22
N LYS A 55 -11.27 14.20 -1.23
CA LYS A 55 -11.58 13.87 -2.62
C LYS A 55 -11.31 12.41 -2.97
N SER A 56 -12.09 11.87 -3.90
CA SER A 56 -11.90 10.49 -4.39
C SER A 56 -10.61 10.38 -5.22
N PHE A 57 -10.15 9.13 -5.44
CA PHE A 57 -8.99 8.89 -6.31
C PHE A 57 -9.25 9.39 -7.74
N GLU A 58 -10.44 9.13 -8.29
CA GLU A 58 -10.80 9.53 -9.65
C GLU A 58 -10.86 11.05 -9.82
N GLU A 59 -11.44 11.78 -8.86
CA GLU A 59 -11.49 13.25 -8.88
C GLU A 59 -10.07 13.83 -8.85
N MET A 60 -9.20 13.28 -8.00
CA MET A 60 -7.82 13.74 -7.89
C MET A 60 -6.99 13.39 -9.14
N HIS A 61 -7.28 12.27 -9.79
CA HIS A 61 -6.68 11.89 -11.07
C HIS A 61 -7.12 12.82 -12.21
N LYS A 62 -8.41 13.16 -12.28
CA LYS A 62 -8.93 14.18 -13.23
C LYS A 62 -8.27 15.53 -12.97
N LEU A 63 -8.19 15.95 -11.69
CA LEU A 63 -7.53 17.19 -11.30
C LEU A 63 -6.05 17.21 -11.69
N TRP A 64 -5.34 16.09 -11.54
CA TRP A 64 -3.95 15.98 -11.96
C TRP A 64 -3.76 16.33 -13.44
N PHE A 65 -4.63 15.83 -14.32
CA PHE A 65 -4.56 16.15 -15.75
C PHE A 65 -4.89 17.62 -16.04
N VAL A 66 -5.86 18.21 -15.34
CA VAL A 66 -6.14 19.65 -15.47
C VAL A 66 -4.90 20.47 -15.09
N LEU A 67 -4.26 20.14 -13.97
CA LEU A 67 -3.02 20.80 -13.52
C LEU A 67 -1.84 20.54 -14.47
N LEU A 68 -1.77 19.36 -15.08
CA LEU A 68 -0.73 19.01 -16.03
C LEU A 68 -0.84 19.83 -17.32
N LYS A 69 -2.05 20.00 -17.85
CA LYS A 69 -2.30 20.84 -19.02
C LYS A 69 -1.93 22.30 -18.75
N GLU A 70 -2.37 22.81 -17.60
CA GLU A 70 -2.00 24.14 -17.13
C GLU A 70 -0.48 24.31 -16.96
N LYS A 71 0.20 23.32 -16.35
CA LYS A 71 1.67 23.34 -16.22
C LYS A 71 2.36 23.40 -17.58
N ASN A 72 1.89 22.63 -18.56
CA ASN A 72 2.47 22.59 -19.89
C ASN A 72 2.26 23.92 -20.64
N PHE A 73 1.06 24.49 -20.54
CA PHE A 73 0.75 25.83 -21.05
C PHE A 73 1.70 26.89 -20.49
N LEU A 74 1.88 26.94 -19.17
CA LEU A 74 2.77 27.91 -18.51
C LEU A 74 4.25 27.74 -18.86
N LEU A 75 4.70 26.50 -19.06
CA LEU A 75 6.06 26.23 -19.51
C LEU A 75 6.28 26.70 -20.95
N GLY A 76 5.26 26.61 -21.80
CA GLY A 76 5.26 27.18 -23.14
C GLY A 76 5.44 28.71 -23.12
N GLU A 77 4.62 29.41 -22.33
CA GLU A 77 4.73 30.86 -22.16
C GLU A 77 6.10 31.27 -21.55
N GLN A 78 6.59 30.52 -20.57
CA GLN A 78 7.90 30.78 -19.98
C GLN A 78 9.03 30.63 -21.00
N HIS A 79 8.96 29.59 -21.83
CA HIS A 79 9.96 29.33 -22.86
C HIS A 79 9.95 30.44 -23.93
N GLU A 80 8.77 30.88 -24.36
CA GLU A 80 8.63 32.01 -25.27
C GLU A 80 9.18 33.31 -24.68
N ALA A 81 8.83 33.64 -23.44
CA ALA A 81 9.32 34.85 -22.79
C ALA A 81 10.86 34.87 -22.79
N ARG A 82 11.48 33.70 -22.54
CA ARG A 82 12.92 33.51 -22.64
C ARG A 82 13.43 33.72 -24.07
N GLN A 83 12.79 33.14 -25.10
CA GLN A 83 13.19 33.33 -26.50
C GLN A 83 13.12 34.79 -26.93
N ARG A 84 12.06 35.50 -26.53
CA ARG A 84 11.86 36.93 -26.81
C ARG A 84 12.68 37.85 -25.91
N ARG A 85 13.45 37.30 -24.97
CA ARG A 85 14.22 38.04 -23.94
C ARG A 85 13.36 39.03 -23.13
N VAL A 86 12.08 38.71 -22.92
CA VAL A 86 11.16 39.50 -22.09
C VAL A 86 10.98 38.84 -20.73
N ARG A 87 10.71 39.66 -19.70
CA ARG A 87 10.40 39.14 -18.38
C ARG A 87 9.07 38.40 -18.40
N TRP A 88 9.05 37.18 -17.87
CA TRP A 88 7.81 36.44 -17.72
C TRP A 88 6.97 37.00 -16.57
N MET A 89 5.74 37.44 -16.89
CA MET A 89 4.87 38.17 -15.97
C MET A 89 4.23 37.30 -14.87
N HIS A 90 4.13 35.97 -15.06
CA HIS A 90 3.30 35.10 -14.20
C HIS A 90 4.06 33.96 -13.50
N HIS A 91 5.26 34.26 -12.99
CA HIS A 91 6.11 33.25 -12.34
C HIS A 91 5.48 32.57 -11.12
N GLY A 92 4.53 33.23 -10.43
CA GLY A 92 3.84 32.68 -9.25
C GLY A 92 2.87 31.54 -9.58
N ARG A 93 2.18 31.61 -10.73
CA ARG A 93 1.13 30.66 -11.13
C ARG A 93 1.69 29.24 -11.27
N LEU A 94 2.85 29.10 -11.92
CA LEU A 94 3.52 27.81 -12.07
C LEU A 94 3.96 27.22 -10.73
N LYS A 95 4.40 28.05 -9.77
CA LYS A 95 4.73 27.58 -8.41
C LYS A 95 3.48 27.02 -7.72
N LYS A 96 2.33 27.69 -7.84
CA LYS A 96 1.05 27.26 -7.26
C LYS A 96 0.57 25.92 -7.86
N VAL A 97 0.69 25.75 -9.18
CA VAL A 97 0.35 24.50 -9.88
C VAL A 97 1.25 23.36 -9.40
N LYS A 98 2.57 23.55 -9.41
CA LYS A 98 3.54 22.55 -8.92
C LYS A 98 3.29 22.17 -7.47
N LEU A 99 2.96 23.14 -6.61
CA LEU A 99 2.62 22.90 -5.21
C LEU A 99 1.36 22.04 -5.07
N SER A 100 0.32 22.32 -5.84
CA SER A 100 -0.93 21.53 -5.87
C SER A 100 -0.64 20.08 -6.31
N MET A 101 0.15 19.89 -7.36
CA MET A 101 0.58 18.57 -7.83
C MET A 101 1.38 17.82 -6.76
N LYS A 102 2.34 18.48 -6.08
CA LYS A 102 3.10 17.87 -4.99
C LYS A 102 2.18 17.42 -3.85
N ARG A 103 1.20 18.24 -3.47
CA ARG A 103 0.22 17.91 -2.43
C ARG A 103 -0.64 16.71 -2.80
N ILE A 104 -1.09 16.61 -4.06
CA ILE A 104 -1.80 15.43 -4.58
C ILE A 104 -0.96 14.17 -4.37
N LEU A 105 0.31 14.20 -4.80
CA LEU A 105 1.21 13.05 -4.63
C LEU A 105 1.39 12.70 -3.16
N THR A 106 1.62 13.69 -2.30
CA THR A 106 1.75 13.47 -0.85
C THR A 106 0.50 12.82 -0.25
N VAL A 107 -0.70 13.27 -0.64
CA VAL A 107 -1.96 12.68 -0.15
C VAL A 107 -2.09 11.23 -0.60
N LEU A 108 -1.81 10.92 -1.87
CA LEU A 108 -1.83 9.55 -2.38
C LEU A 108 -0.84 8.64 -1.64
N THR A 109 0.41 9.09 -1.50
CA THR A 109 1.44 8.34 -0.77
C THR A 109 1.03 8.09 0.68
N ARG A 110 0.47 9.09 1.37
CA ARG A 110 0.01 8.92 2.76
C ARG A 110 -1.18 7.95 2.88
N ARG A 111 -2.10 7.93 1.91
CA ARG A 111 -3.21 6.97 1.86
C ARG A 111 -2.70 5.54 1.69
N GLU A 112 -1.76 5.34 0.78
CA GLU A 112 -1.13 4.03 0.54
C GLU A 112 -0.37 3.54 1.78
N ILE A 113 0.47 4.40 2.39
CA ILE A 113 1.18 4.08 3.64
C ILE A 113 0.19 3.67 4.75
N HIS A 114 -0.94 4.37 4.85
CA HIS A 114 -1.96 4.04 5.85
C HIS A 114 -2.59 2.66 5.61
N GLN A 115 -2.95 2.34 4.36
CA GLN A 115 -3.48 1.02 4.01
C GLN A 115 -2.46 -0.09 4.27
N GLN A 116 -1.18 0.14 3.96
CA GLN A 116 -0.10 -0.80 4.26
C GLN A 116 0.06 -1.02 5.76
N ALA A 117 -0.02 0.04 6.57
CA ALA A 117 0.05 -0.07 8.02
C ALA A 117 -1.13 -0.86 8.60
N LEU A 118 -2.34 -0.71 8.06
CA LEU A 118 -3.50 -1.52 8.48
C LEU A 118 -3.30 -3.00 8.15
N ARG A 119 -2.90 -3.32 6.91
CA ARG A 119 -2.60 -4.70 6.52
C ARG A 119 -1.49 -5.31 7.38
N ALA A 120 -0.43 -4.56 7.67
CA ALA A 120 0.67 -5.03 8.52
C ALA A 120 0.19 -5.36 9.94
N LYS A 121 -0.77 -4.61 10.50
CA LYS A 121 -1.38 -4.91 11.80
C LYS A 121 -2.22 -6.18 11.76
N GLU A 122 -3.04 -6.35 10.73
CA GLU A 122 -3.86 -7.56 10.53
C GLU A 122 -2.98 -8.80 10.43
N ILE A 123 -1.89 -8.68 9.67
CA ILE A 123 -0.87 -9.70 9.51
C ILE A 123 -0.21 -10.06 10.86
N LEU A 124 0.21 -9.08 11.64
CA LEU A 124 0.83 -9.32 12.94
C LEU A 124 -0.14 -10.07 13.86
N ALA A 125 -1.41 -9.66 13.91
CA ALA A 125 -2.42 -10.31 14.72
C ALA A 125 -2.65 -11.78 14.29
N GLN A 126 -2.63 -12.07 12.97
CA GLN A 126 -2.70 -13.44 12.47
C GLN A 126 -1.48 -14.28 12.86
N GLN A 127 -0.28 -13.67 12.92
CA GLN A 127 0.94 -14.33 13.38
C GLN A 127 0.85 -14.67 14.87
N GLU A 128 0.46 -13.71 15.72
CA GLU A 128 0.27 -13.92 17.16
C GLU A 128 -0.73 -15.04 17.43
N ASN A 129 -1.89 -15.01 16.77
CA ASN A 129 -2.90 -16.07 16.87
C ASN A 129 -2.35 -17.43 16.44
N ARG A 130 -1.55 -17.48 15.36
CA ARG A 130 -0.92 -18.72 14.91
C ARG A 130 0.04 -19.26 15.96
N GLU A 131 0.89 -18.41 16.53
CA GLU A 131 1.86 -18.80 17.55
C GLU A 131 1.14 -19.36 18.79
N GLU A 132 0.07 -18.69 19.25
CA GLU A 132 -0.76 -19.16 20.35
C GLU A 132 -1.33 -20.57 20.07
N LEU A 133 -1.92 -20.79 18.90
CA LEU A 133 -2.46 -22.10 18.54
C LEU A 133 -1.37 -23.17 18.36
N GLU A 134 -0.19 -22.81 17.85
CA GLU A 134 0.95 -23.73 17.74
C GLU A 134 1.48 -24.14 19.13
N THR A 135 1.53 -23.23 20.10
CA THR A 135 1.91 -23.55 21.48
C THR A 135 0.90 -24.47 22.15
N GLN A 136 -0.41 -24.19 22.02
CA GLN A 136 -1.48 -25.04 22.54
C GLN A 136 -1.42 -26.44 21.93
N ARG A 137 -1.24 -26.53 20.60
CA ARG A 137 -1.07 -27.80 19.89
C ARG A 137 0.13 -28.57 20.45
N PHE A 138 1.27 -27.92 20.64
CA PHE A 138 2.48 -28.56 21.16
C PHE A 138 2.27 -29.13 22.57
N HIS A 139 1.65 -28.36 23.48
CA HIS A 139 1.33 -28.82 24.83
C HIS A 139 0.35 -30.00 24.84
N LEU A 140 -0.63 -30.01 23.93
CA LEU A 140 -1.53 -31.15 23.77
C LEU A 140 -0.79 -32.39 23.25
N GLU A 141 0.07 -32.26 22.25
CA GLU A 141 0.89 -33.36 21.76
C GLU A 141 1.80 -33.95 22.85
N GLU A 142 2.40 -33.10 23.68
CA GLU A 142 3.19 -33.52 24.83
C GLU A 142 2.33 -34.29 25.85
N SER A 143 1.16 -33.74 26.21
CA SER A 143 0.21 -34.37 27.13
C SER A 143 -0.29 -35.73 26.63
N MET A 144 -0.55 -35.84 25.32
CA MET A 144 -0.91 -37.09 24.66
C MET A 144 0.21 -38.13 24.73
N LYS A 145 1.47 -37.72 24.50
CA LYS A 145 2.63 -38.62 24.61
C LYS A 145 2.79 -39.14 26.04
N VAL A 146 2.66 -38.26 27.04
CA VAL A 146 2.74 -38.62 28.46
C VAL A 146 1.61 -39.58 28.85
N LEU A 147 0.36 -39.28 28.48
CA LEU A 147 -0.78 -40.18 28.73
C LEU A 147 -0.61 -41.52 28.02
N GLY A 148 -0.20 -41.51 26.76
CA GLY A 148 0.08 -42.72 26.00
C GLY A 148 1.18 -43.58 26.65
N HIS A 149 2.21 -42.94 27.22
CA HIS A 149 3.23 -43.66 27.99
C HIS A 149 2.66 -44.25 29.29
N LYS A 150 1.83 -43.52 30.03
CA LYS A 150 1.17 -44.00 31.25
C LYS A 150 0.27 -45.22 30.96
N ILE A 151 -0.55 -45.15 29.93
CA ILE A 151 -1.45 -46.24 29.49
C ILE A 151 -0.64 -47.50 29.11
N ARG A 152 0.49 -47.34 28.41
CA ARG A 152 1.35 -48.48 28.03
C ARG A 152 2.03 -49.15 29.23
N ARG A 153 2.35 -48.40 30.29
CA ARG A 153 3.09 -48.89 31.46
C ARG A 153 2.18 -49.51 32.53
N SER A 154 0.90 -49.15 32.58
CA SER A 154 -0.02 -49.59 33.62
C SER A 154 -0.55 -51.02 33.38
N GLU A 155 -0.41 -51.87 34.40
CA GLU A 155 -1.16 -53.13 34.58
C GLU A 155 -1.91 -53.07 35.93
N PRO A 156 -3.11 -53.66 36.11
CA PRO A 156 -3.89 -54.52 35.21
C PRO A 156 -4.66 -53.77 34.11
N ARG A 157 -4.86 -54.43 32.96
CA ARG A 157 -5.34 -53.81 31.70
C ARG A 157 -6.79 -53.29 31.70
N ASP A 158 -7.62 -53.78 32.61
CA ASP A 158 -9.06 -53.49 32.67
C ASP A 158 -9.46 -52.57 33.85
N SER A 159 -8.51 -51.79 34.36
CA SER A 159 -8.81 -50.83 35.42
C SER A 159 -9.65 -49.64 34.90
N LEU A 160 -10.60 -49.18 35.73
CA LEU A 160 -11.41 -47.97 35.47
C LEU A 160 -10.53 -46.74 35.20
N ALA A 161 -9.33 -46.68 35.79
CA ALA A 161 -8.37 -45.61 35.53
C ALA A 161 -7.85 -45.61 34.09
N ILE A 162 -7.57 -46.79 33.52
CA ILE A 162 -7.10 -46.91 32.13
C ILE A 162 -8.21 -46.51 31.15
N SER A 163 -9.47 -46.90 31.40
CA SER A 163 -10.60 -46.48 30.55
C SER A 163 -10.83 -44.96 30.62
N ALA A 164 -10.72 -44.36 31.81
CA ALA A 164 -10.74 -42.91 31.98
C ALA A 164 -9.59 -42.23 31.21
N TRP A 165 -8.36 -42.74 31.31
CA TRP A 165 -7.22 -42.20 30.57
C TRP A 165 -7.39 -42.32 29.05
N LYS A 166 -7.94 -43.44 28.56
CA LYS A 166 -8.28 -43.61 27.13
C LYS A 166 -9.32 -42.58 26.67
N SER A 167 -10.35 -42.32 27.47
CA SER A 167 -11.35 -41.29 27.17
C SER A 167 -10.71 -39.88 27.14
N THR A 168 -9.82 -39.57 28.09
CA THR A 168 -9.09 -38.29 28.06
C THR A 168 -8.16 -38.16 26.86
N LEU A 169 -7.54 -39.26 26.42
CA LEU A 169 -6.69 -39.28 25.24
C LEU A 169 -7.52 -39.00 23.97
N GLN A 170 -8.68 -39.65 23.83
CA GLN A 170 -9.60 -39.38 22.72
C GLN A 170 -10.06 -37.91 22.68
N LYS A 171 -10.29 -37.31 23.86
CA LYS A 171 -10.59 -35.87 23.95
C LYS A 171 -9.42 -35.02 23.43
N TYR A 172 -8.19 -35.30 23.85
CA TYR A 172 -7.02 -34.57 23.38
C TYR A 172 -6.76 -34.76 21.88
N GLU A 173 -7.00 -35.95 21.34
CA GLU A 173 -6.92 -36.21 19.89
C GLU A 173 -7.95 -35.39 19.10
N ALA A 174 -9.17 -35.27 19.62
CA ALA A 174 -10.21 -34.44 19.02
C ALA A 174 -9.85 -32.94 19.07
N ASP A 175 -9.37 -32.45 20.22
CA ASP A 175 -8.95 -31.05 20.38
C ASP A 175 -7.72 -30.72 19.53
N HIS A 176 -6.76 -31.65 19.41
CA HIS A 176 -5.61 -31.54 18.51
C HIS A 176 -6.03 -31.44 17.04
N SER A 177 -6.99 -32.27 16.62
CA SER A 177 -7.53 -32.24 15.25
C SER A 177 -8.20 -30.90 14.94
N ARG A 178 -8.95 -30.33 15.90
CA ARG A 178 -9.56 -29.00 15.77
C ARG A 178 -8.51 -27.90 15.62
N LEU A 179 -7.47 -27.90 16.47
CA LEU A 179 -6.37 -26.95 16.38
C LEU A 179 -5.65 -27.02 15.03
N ILE A 180 -5.47 -28.22 14.46
CA ILE A 180 -4.88 -28.37 13.12
C ILE A 180 -5.77 -27.69 12.07
N GLN A 181 -7.09 -27.87 12.13
CA GLN A 181 -8.01 -27.25 11.18
C GLN A 181 -7.94 -25.72 11.24
N GLU A 182 -7.82 -25.15 12.44
CA GLU A 182 -7.66 -23.70 12.64
C GLU A 182 -6.27 -23.18 12.20
N LEU A 183 -5.22 -23.97 12.40
CA LEU A 183 -3.84 -23.61 12.03
C LEU A 183 -3.57 -23.63 10.52
N VAL A 184 -4.23 -24.53 9.76
CA VAL A 184 -4.01 -24.67 8.31
C VAL A 184 -4.20 -23.36 7.53
N PRO A 185 -5.32 -22.62 7.65
CA PRO A 185 -5.49 -21.33 6.97
C PRO A 185 -4.46 -20.31 7.45
N LEU A 186 -4.22 -20.20 8.76
CA LEU A 186 -3.25 -19.26 9.33
C LEU A 186 -1.82 -19.51 8.83
N ARG A 187 -1.41 -20.76 8.66
CA ARG A 187 -0.10 -21.11 8.06
C ARG A 187 -0.01 -20.68 6.60
N LYS A 188 -1.09 -20.83 5.84
CA LYS A 188 -1.15 -20.42 4.44
C LYS A 188 -1.09 -18.90 4.28
N ASP A 189 -1.83 -18.17 5.11
CA ASP A 189 -1.85 -16.70 5.07
C ASP A 189 -0.51 -16.12 5.53
N THR A 190 0.09 -16.71 6.58
CA THR A 190 1.41 -16.27 7.07
C THR A 190 2.59 -16.67 6.17
N MET A 191 2.44 -17.66 5.28
CA MET A 191 3.47 -18.02 4.29
C MET A 191 3.73 -16.91 3.26
N GLN A 192 2.70 -16.16 2.87
CA GLN A 192 2.81 -15.05 1.90
C GLN A 192 3.67 -13.89 2.43
N LEU A 193 3.87 -13.83 3.75
CA LEU A 193 4.64 -12.82 4.47
C LEU A 193 6.14 -13.12 4.52
N LEU A 194 6.54 -14.35 4.19
CA LEU A 194 7.96 -14.73 4.09
C LEU A 194 8.56 -14.37 2.73
N THR A 195 7.74 -14.28 1.67
CA THR A 195 8.20 -13.82 0.36
C THR A 195 8.31 -12.30 0.36
N PRO A 196 9.52 -11.71 0.21
CA PRO A 196 9.65 -10.27 0.08
C PRO A 196 8.98 -9.84 -1.23
N ASP A 197 7.80 -9.24 -1.12
CA ASP A 197 7.11 -8.70 -2.28
C ASP A 197 7.94 -7.53 -2.83
N TRP A 198 8.28 -7.57 -4.12
CA TRP A 198 9.17 -6.60 -4.75
C TRP A 198 8.64 -5.16 -4.68
N ARG A 199 7.33 -4.98 -4.47
CA ARG A 199 6.66 -3.68 -4.29
C ARG A 199 7.02 -3.01 -2.97
N TYR A 200 7.34 -3.78 -1.93
CA TYR A 200 7.68 -3.27 -0.59
C TYR A 200 9.19 -3.18 -0.35
N SER A 201 10.02 -3.66 -1.29
CA SER A 201 11.47 -3.81 -1.07
C SER A 201 12.31 -2.55 -1.23
N ARG A 202 11.75 -1.42 -1.72
CA ARG A 202 12.64 -0.35 -2.24
C ARG A 202 12.30 1.12 -2.00
N LYS A 203 11.29 1.52 -1.20
CA LYS A 203 11.08 2.97 -1.00
C LYS A 203 10.41 3.49 0.28
N TYR A 204 9.70 2.67 1.05
CA TYR A 204 8.97 3.13 2.24
C TYR A 204 9.01 2.16 3.42
N SER A 205 10.09 1.38 3.54
CA SER A 205 10.36 0.64 4.78
C SER A 205 10.97 1.60 5.80
N ASP A 206 10.14 2.32 6.54
CA ASP A 206 10.55 2.97 7.79
C ASP A 206 10.79 1.91 8.90
N LEU A 207 10.67 0.62 8.58
CA LEU A 207 11.13 -0.49 9.40
C LEU A 207 12.64 -0.69 9.22
N PRO A 208 13.43 -0.77 10.32
CA PRO A 208 14.87 -0.83 10.23
C PRO A 208 15.33 -2.21 9.74
N GLY A 209 15.86 -2.27 8.52
CA GLY A 209 16.66 -3.39 8.01
C GLY A 209 15.96 -4.29 7.00
N ALA A 210 16.78 -5.05 6.28
CA ALA A 210 16.31 -6.16 5.44
C ALA A 210 15.64 -7.21 6.34
N ILE A 211 14.39 -7.58 6.04
CA ILE A 211 13.67 -8.65 6.74
C ILE A 211 14.29 -9.99 6.33
N ASN A 212 15.43 -10.30 6.95
CA ASN A 212 16.04 -11.61 6.91
C ASN A 212 15.48 -12.33 8.14
N TRP A 213 14.40 -13.10 7.97
CA TRP A 213 13.92 -14.02 9.00
C TRP A 213 15.05 -15.02 9.30
N ARG A 214 15.98 -14.71 10.21
CA ARG A 214 16.78 -15.77 10.83
C ARG A 214 15.96 -16.36 11.96
N LYS A 215 16.12 -17.68 12.16
CA LYS A 215 15.41 -18.59 13.06
C LYS A 215 15.20 -18.14 14.53
N HIS A 216 15.68 -16.99 14.94
CA HIS A 216 15.69 -16.50 16.32
C HIS A 216 14.43 -15.74 16.77
N TRP A 217 13.42 -15.52 15.91
CA TRP A 217 12.22 -14.74 16.29
C TRP A 217 11.04 -15.57 16.80
N VAL A 218 11.14 -16.91 16.79
CA VAL A 218 10.19 -17.74 17.53
C VAL A 218 10.65 -17.74 18.99
N ARG A 219 9.95 -17.01 19.85
CA ARG A 219 10.30 -16.86 21.27
C ARG A 219 10.37 -18.21 22.01
N ALA A 220 9.66 -19.22 21.50
CA ALA A 220 9.71 -20.61 21.98
C ALA A 220 10.98 -21.39 21.58
N LEU A 221 11.80 -20.87 20.66
CA LEU A 221 13.07 -21.47 20.17
C LEU A 221 14.28 -20.57 20.46
N GLU A 222 14.11 -19.54 21.28
CA GLU A 222 15.23 -18.72 21.77
C GLU A 222 16.03 -19.57 22.76
N ASP A 223 17.21 -20.04 22.35
CA ASP A 223 18.19 -20.58 23.29
C ASP A 223 18.40 -19.53 24.37
N ARG A 224 18.07 -19.85 25.63
CA ARG A 224 18.34 -18.96 26.76
C ARG A 224 19.84 -18.75 26.83
N VAL A 225 20.35 -17.70 26.19
CA VAL A 225 21.77 -17.36 26.26
C VAL A 225 22.06 -17.00 27.71
N TRP A 226 22.70 -17.93 28.41
CA TRP A 226 23.25 -17.70 29.73
C TRP A 226 24.23 -16.54 29.63
N LYS A 227 23.90 -15.41 30.26
CA LYS A 227 24.84 -14.29 30.41
C LYS A 227 25.76 -14.66 31.58
N PRO A 228 27.08 -14.78 31.39
CA PRO A 228 27.97 -14.93 32.53
C PRO A 228 27.87 -13.65 33.37
N VAL A 229 27.60 -13.85 34.66
CA VAL A 229 27.70 -12.79 35.67
C VAL A 229 29.11 -12.23 35.58
N ARG A 230 29.25 -10.92 35.30
CA ARG A 230 30.56 -10.27 35.36
C ARG A 230 31.06 -10.38 36.79
N ALA A 231 32.17 -11.08 36.99
CA ALA A 231 32.90 -11.03 38.25
C ALA A 231 33.35 -9.59 38.49
N ALA A 232 33.16 -9.14 39.73
CA ALA A 232 33.54 -7.81 40.22
C ALA A 232 35.04 -7.55 40.12
#